data_AF-A0A399Y912-F1
#
_entry.id   AF-A0A399Y912-F1
#
_cell.length_a   1.000
_cell.length_b   1.000
_cell.length_c   1.000
_cell.angle_alpha   90.00
_cell.angle_beta   90.00
_cell.angle_gamma   90.00
#
_symmetry.space_group_name_H-M   'P 1'
#
loop_
_entity.id
_entity.type
_entity.pdbx_description
1 polymer ?
#
loop_
_entity_poly.entity_id
_entity_poly.type
_entity_poly.pdbx_seq_one_letter_code
_entity_poly.pdbx_strand_id
1 'polypeptide(L)'
;MSYDILLYPRRPGQEWAEVVEADEDETADDDLQDETALAEGVATFGRIEARLREALTGPVETWVAEETGGDVFGELSETDSGLQVELFHGSAAVSFPYWDRDDLAGFHERVRRAVTIVAEETGYEPYDPQTGATFDG
;
A
#
# COMPACT_ATOMS: atom_id res chain seq x y z
N MET A 1 -3.65 7.14 -16.50
CA MET A 1 -3.81 5.79 -15.95
C MET A 1 -2.82 5.68 -14.80
N SER A 2 -3.29 5.28 -13.62
CA SER A 2 -2.42 4.91 -12.51
C SER A 2 -1.87 3.51 -12.73
N TYR A 3 -0.76 3.23 -12.09
CA TYR A 3 -0.17 1.90 -11.92
C TYR A 3 -0.17 1.64 -10.43
N ASP A 4 -0.66 0.47 -10.06
CA ASP A 4 -0.87 0.10 -8.67
C ASP A 4 -0.07 -1.18 -8.39
N ILE A 5 0.75 -1.13 -7.34
CA ILE A 5 1.37 -2.32 -6.75
C ILE A 5 0.58 -2.64 -5.49
N LEU A 6 -0.03 -3.81 -5.47
CA LEU A 6 -0.82 -4.28 -4.33
C LEU A 6 0.08 -5.10 -3.41
N LEU A 7 -0.21 -5.14 -2.12
CA LEU A 7 0.53 -5.94 -1.16
C LEU A 7 -0.43 -6.72 -0.29
N TYR A 8 -0.14 -8.01 -0.12
CA TYR A 8 -1.01 -8.94 0.59
C TYR A 8 -0.25 -9.85 1.57
N PRO A 9 -0.88 -10.31 2.66
CA PRO A 9 -0.37 -11.41 3.45
C PRO A 9 -0.42 -12.68 2.59
N ARG A 10 0.76 -13.26 2.33
CA ARG A 10 0.87 -14.47 1.51
C ARG A 10 1.52 -15.60 2.28
N ARG A 11 0.92 -16.79 2.21
CA ARG A 11 1.51 -17.98 2.83
C ARG A 11 2.55 -18.60 1.89
N PRO A 12 3.62 -19.22 2.43
CA PRO A 12 4.60 -19.90 1.59
C PRO A 12 3.96 -20.93 0.66
N GLY A 13 4.13 -20.74 -0.65
CA GLY A 13 3.58 -21.62 -1.69
C GLY A 13 2.13 -21.36 -2.10
N GLN A 14 1.48 -20.32 -1.57
CA GLN A 14 0.16 -19.89 -2.01
C GLN A 14 0.24 -19.21 -3.39
N GLU A 15 -0.70 -19.49 -4.30
CA GLU A 15 -0.71 -18.88 -5.63
C GLU A 15 -1.33 -17.47 -5.57
N TRP A 16 -0.85 -16.55 -6.42
CA TRP A 16 -1.37 -15.17 -6.43
C TRP A 16 -2.86 -15.10 -6.74
N ALA A 17 -3.37 -15.97 -7.61
CA ALA A 17 -4.79 -16.04 -7.90
C ALA A 17 -5.63 -16.31 -6.64
N GLU A 18 -5.16 -17.18 -5.74
CA GLU A 18 -5.86 -17.49 -4.47
C GLU A 18 -5.80 -16.31 -3.49
N VAL A 19 -4.73 -15.52 -3.52
CA VAL A 19 -4.58 -14.33 -2.67
C VAL A 19 -5.53 -13.22 -3.12
N VAL A 20 -5.57 -12.95 -4.42
CA VAL A 20 -6.42 -11.90 -5.00
C VAL A 20 -7.91 -12.27 -4.88
N GLU A 21 -8.27 -13.53 -5.11
CA GLU A 21 -9.65 -14.00 -4.91
C GLU A 21 -10.12 -13.83 -3.45
N ALA A 22 -9.23 -14.06 -2.48
CA ALA A 22 -9.57 -13.86 -1.06
C ALA A 22 -9.83 -12.38 -0.70
N ASP A 23 -9.06 -11.45 -1.27
CA ASP A 23 -9.25 -10.00 -1.07
C ASP A 23 -10.58 -9.49 -1.66
N GLU A 24 -10.94 -10.00 -2.85
CA GLU A 24 -12.23 -9.69 -3.49
C GLU A 24 -13.44 -10.22 -2.70
N ASP A 25 -13.27 -11.35 -2.00
CA ASP A 25 -14.31 -11.95 -1.15
C ASP A 25 -14.42 -11.26 0.23
N GLU A 26 -13.31 -10.78 0.80
CA GLU A 26 -13.27 -10.11 2.12
C GLU A 26 -13.84 -8.70 2.09
N THR A 27 -13.70 -7.96 0.97
CA THR A 27 -14.22 -6.59 0.78
C THR A 27 -15.75 -6.44 0.88
N ALA A 28 -16.50 -7.52 1.09
CA ALA A 28 -17.96 -7.54 1.04
C ALA A 28 -18.67 -7.28 2.39
N ASP A 29 -18.04 -7.43 3.56
CA ASP A 29 -18.68 -7.17 4.86
C ASP A 29 -17.62 -7.14 5.99
N ASP A 30 -17.60 -6.06 6.79
CA ASP A 30 -17.17 -6.01 8.22
C ASP A 30 -15.73 -5.52 8.62
N ASP A 31 -14.88 -5.11 7.69
CA ASP A 31 -13.41 -5.05 7.92
C ASP A 31 -12.86 -4.07 8.98
N LEU A 32 -13.43 -2.87 9.14
CA LEU A 32 -12.99 -1.92 10.19
C LEU A 32 -13.93 -1.86 11.40
N GLN A 33 -14.74 -2.89 11.68
CA GLN A 33 -15.61 -2.88 12.87
C GLN A 33 -14.90 -3.24 14.18
N ASP A 34 -13.66 -3.75 14.12
CA ASP A 34 -12.85 -4.07 15.30
C ASP A 34 -11.95 -2.90 15.71
N GLU A 35 -12.22 -2.31 16.88
CA GLU A 35 -11.40 -1.24 17.47
C GLU A 35 -9.92 -1.63 17.69
N THR A 36 -9.64 -2.91 17.94
CA THR A 36 -8.27 -3.42 18.12
C THR A 36 -7.56 -3.44 16.77
N ALA A 37 -8.21 -3.97 15.74
CA ALA A 37 -7.67 -3.98 14.38
C ALA A 37 -7.42 -2.55 13.88
N LEU A 38 -8.36 -1.63 14.14
CA LEU A 38 -8.19 -0.20 13.88
C LEU A 38 -6.94 0.37 14.56
N ALA A 39 -6.77 0.15 15.85
CA ALA A 39 -5.61 0.66 16.59
C ALA A 39 -4.28 0.09 16.08
N GLU A 40 -4.23 -1.21 15.76
CA GLU A 40 -3.04 -1.87 15.21
C GLU A 40 -2.72 -1.42 13.78
N GLY A 41 -3.74 -1.27 12.94
CA GLY A 41 -3.64 -0.77 11.57
C GLY A 41 -3.14 0.66 11.54
N VAL A 42 -3.73 1.56 12.34
CA VAL A 42 -3.28 2.95 12.49
C VAL A 42 -1.84 3.03 13.02
N ALA A 43 -1.49 2.21 14.02
CA ALA A 43 -0.11 2.18 14.53
C ALA A 43 0.89 1.66 13.49
N THR A 44 0.48 0.73 12.63
CA THR A 44 1.29 0.22 11.52
C THR A 44 1.46 1.27 10.44
N PHE A 45 0.37 1.93 10.05
CA PHE A 45 0.40 3.05 9.11
C PHE A 45 1.30 4.19 9.61
N GLY A 46 1.26 4.53 10.90
CA GLY A 46 2.16 5.54 11.47
C GLY A 46 3.66 5.21 11.33
N ARG A 47 4.04 3.93 11.36
CA ARG A 47 5.44 3.51 11.09
C ARG A 47 5.78 3.62 9.60
N ILE A 48 4.86 3.24 8.73
CA ILE A 48 4.98 3.40 7.27
C ILE A 48 5.16 4.88 6.93
N GLU A 49 4.28 5.76 7.43
CA GLU A 49 4.33 7.21 7.22
C GLU A 49 5.68 7.78 7.63
N ALA A 50 6.17 7.46 8.84
CA ALA A 50 7.44 7.96 9.33
C ALA A 50 8.60 7.62 8.38
N ARG A 51 8.66 6.38 7.90
CA ARG A 51 9.71 5.92 6.98
C ARG A 51 9.55 6.50 5.57
N LEU A 52 8.32 6.66 5.09
CA LEU A 52 8.05 7.30 3.81
C LEU A 52 8.44 8.79 3.83
N ARG A 53 8.18 9.52 4.92
CA ARG A 53 8.63 10.91 5.05
C ARG A 53 10.15 11.09 5.02
N GLU A 54 10.91 10.07 5.41
CA GLU A 54 12.37 10.07 5.27
C GLU A 54 12.83 9.76 3.84
N ALA A 55 12.07 8.96 3.10
CA ALA A 55 12.40 8.51 1.75
C ALA A 55 11.92 9.48 0.66
N LEU A 56 10.81 10.18 0.91
CA LEU A 56 10.15 11.10 -0.01
C LEU A 56 10.68 12.51 0.20
N THR A 57 10.80 13.26 -0.89
CA THR A 57 11.38 14.60 -0.89
C THR A 57 10.35 15.69 -1.14
N GLY A 58 9.17 15.31 -1.64
CA GLY A 58 8.06 16.22 -1.91
C GLY A 58 7.18 16.49 -0.68
N PRO A 59 6.22 17.41 -0.82
CA PRO A 59 5.17 17.61 0.17
C PRO A 59 4.32 16.35 0.30
N VAL A 60 4.00 16.00 1.54
CA VAL A 60 3.22 14.81 1.86
C VAL A 60 1.98 15.20 2.64
N GLU A 61 0.83 14.79 2.13
CA GLU A 61 -0.46 14.84 2.81
C GLU A 61 -0.77 13.46 3.40
N THR A 62 -1.44 13.44 4.55
CA THR A 62 -1.72 12.19 5.27
C THR A 62 -3.10 12.25 5.89
N TRP A 63 -3.83 11.15 5.76
CA TRP A 63 -5.09 10.89 6.43
C TRP A 63 -4.98 9.58 7.22
N VAL A 64 -5.62 9.52 8.38
CA VAL A 64 -5.61 8.35 9.26
C VAL A 64 -7.02 8.15 9.79
N ALA A 65 -7.47 6.91 9.87
CA ALA A 65 -8.78 6.59 10.42
C ALA A 65 -8.88 6.97 11.90
N GLU A 66 -9.94 7.68 12.26
CA GLU A 66 -10.24 8.10 13.64
C GLU A 66 -11.32 7.22 14.31
N GLU A 67 -12.11 6.51 13.51
CA GLU A 67 -13.21 5.65 13.97
C GLU A 67 -13.36 4.40 13.08
N THR A 68 -14.05 3.40 13.63
CA THR A 68 -14.41 2.14 12.95
C THR A 68 -15.41 2.37 11.81
N GLY A 69 -15.44 1.46 10.83
CA GLY A 69 -16.43 1.47 9.74
C GLY A 69 -16.04 2.27 8.49
N GLY A 70 -14.77 2.67 8.38
CA GLY A 70 -14.17 3.07 7.10
C GLY A 70 -13.57 1.88 6.34
N ASP A 71 -12.84 2.17 5.26
CA ASP A 71 -12.23 1.15 4.40
C ASP A 71 -10.70 1.11 4.52
N VAL A 72 -10.08 2.17 5.05
CA VAL A 72 -8.62 2.38 5.07
C VAL A 72 -8.16 2.80 6.46
N PHE A 73 -7.05 2.25 6.94
CA PHE A 73 -6.42 2.66 8.20
C PHE A 73 -5.68 3.99 8.06
N GLY A 74 -5.08 4.23 6.90
CA GLY A 74 -4.46 5.50 6.55
C GLY A 74 -4.03 5.59 5.08
N GLU A 75 -3.93 6.82 4.61
CA GLU A 75 -3.52 7.19 3.26
C GLU A 75 -2.41 8.25 3.34
N LEU A 76 -1.37 8.08 2.53
CA LEU A 76 -0.28 9.04 2.35
C LEU A 76 -0.15 9.38 0.88
N SER A 77 -0.16 10.67 0.56
CA SER A 77 -0.04 11.18 -0.81
C SER A 77 1.13 12.16 -0.94
N GLU A 78 2.13 11.85 -1.79
CA GLU A 78 3.18 12.79 -2.20
C GLU A 78 2.70 13.61 -3.39
N THR A 79 2.29 14.85 -3.12
CA THR A 79 1.49 15.66 -4.07
C THR A 79 2.25 16.04 -5.34
N ASP A 80 3.57 16.23 -5.26
CA ASP A 80 4.40 16.58 -6.42
C ASP A 80 4.55 15.41 -7.39
N SER A 81 4.66 14.19 -6.87
CA SER A 81 4.90 12.99 -7.67
C SER A 81 3.64 12.21 -7.98
N GLY A 82 2.53 12.46 -7.27
CA GLY A 82 1.30 11.66 -7.37
C GLY A 82 1.45 10.23 -6.84
N LEU A 83 2.53 9.91 -6.12
CA LEU A 83 2.67 8.66 -5.41
C LEU A 83 1.72 8.64 -4.22
N GLN A 84 0.95 7.58 -4.09
CA GLN A 84 0.00 7.37 -3.02
C GLN A 84 0.24 6.00 -2.38
N VAL A 85 0.10 5.93 -1.06
CA VAL A 85 0.19 4.70 -0.27
C VAL A 85 -1.04 4.59 0.61
N GLU A 86 -1.74 3.47 0.51
CA GLU A 86 -2.94 3.16 1.29
C GLU A 86 -2.75 1.85 2.05
N LEU A 87 -3.20 1.81 3.30
CA LEU A 87 -3.21 0.60 4.12
C LEU A 87 -4.65 0.23 4.47
N PHE A 88 -5.11 -0.91 4.00
CA PHE A 88 -6.44 -1.46 4.24
C PHE A 88 -6.38 -2.56 5.30
N HIS A 89 -7.54 -3.07 5.71
CA HIS A 89 -7.59 -4.36 6.40
C HIS A 89 -7.16 -5.46 5.44
N GLY A 90 -6.19 -6.28 5.82
CA GLY A 90 -5.73 -7.40 4.98
C GLY A 90 -4.90 -7.05 3.74
N SER A 91 -4.79 -5.79 3.32
CA SER A 91 -4.03 -5.41 2.12
C SER A 91 -3.43 -4.00 2.18
N ALA A 92 -2.58 -3.67 1.21
CA ALA A 92 -2.06 -2.31 1.01
C ALA A 92 -1.89 -2.03 -0.48
N ALA A 93 -1.86 -0.76 -0.86
CA ALA A 93 -1.62 -0.33 -2.23
C ALA A 93 -0.55 0.77 -2.29
N VAL A 94 0.30 0.69 -3.32
CA VAL A 94 1.19 1.78 -3.75
C VAL A 94 0.80 2.17 -5.15
N SER A 95 0.14 3.31 -5.27
CA SER A 95 -0.49 3.79 -6.50
C SER A 95 0.31 4.97 -7.04
N PHE A 96 0.57 4.99 -8.35
CA PHE A 96 1.35 6.07 -8.94
C PHE A 96 1.05 6.32 -10.41
N PRO A 97 1.27 7.55 -10.89
CA PRO A 97 1.11 7.87 -12.29
C PRO A 97 2.19 7.27 -13.19
N TYR A 98 1.76 6.52 -14.22
CA TYR A 98 2.64 5.95 -15.24
C TYR A 98 2.61 6.80 -16.52
N TRP A 99 3.44 7.84 -16.61
CA TRP A 99 3.59 8.67 -17.82
C TRP A 99 4.97 9.34 -17.89
N ASP A 100 5.25 10.01 -19.03
CA ASP A 100 6.51 10.71 -19.33
C ASP A 100 6.94 11.64 -18.19
N ARG A 101 8.09 11.31 -17.60
CA ARG A 101 8.77 12.08 -16.55
C ARG A 101 10.21 12.33 -16.97
N ASP A 102 10.72 13.52 -16.64
CA ASP A 102 12.10 13.90 -16.93
C ASP A 102 13.12 12.93 -16.25
N ASP A 103 12.77 12.39 -15.09
CA ASP A 103 13.56 11.38 -14.35
C ASP A 103 12.72 10.14 -14.00
N LEU A 104 12.46 9.32 -15.02
CA LEU A 104 11.70 8.07 -14.86
C LEU A 104 12.43 7.05 -13.96
N ALA A 105 13.76 6.95 -14.06
CA ALA A 105 14.54 5.99 -13.30
C ALA A 105 14.54 6.31 -11.81
N GLY A 106 14.77 7.58 -11.44
CA GLY A 106 14.69 8.02 -10.05
C GLY A 106 13.28 7.91 -9.48
N PHE A 107 12.24 8.09 -10.32
CA PHE A 107 10.87 7.87 -9.90
C PHE A 107 10.56 6.39 -9.61
N HIS A 108 10.96 5.46 -10.49
CA HIS A 108 10.79 4.03 -10.23
C HIS A 108 11.55 3.58 -8.98
N GLU A 109 12.74 4.15 -8.71
CA GLU A 109 13.45 3.86 -7.47
C GLU A 109 12.68 4.33 -6.22
N ARG A 110 12.03 5.50 -6.29
CA ARG A 110 11.14 5.97 -5.21
C ARG A 110 9.95 5.03 -5.00
N VAL A 111 9.31 4.57 -6.08
CA VAL A 111 8.22 3.59 -6.02
C VAL A 111 8.69 2.30 -5.37
N ARG A 112 9.82 1.72 -5.83
CA ARG A 112 10.41 0.51 -5.23
C ARG A 112 10.68 0.70 -3.75
N ARG A 113 11.21 1.86 -3.37
CA ARG A 113 11.49 2.17 -1.97
C ARG A 113 10.22 2.24 -1.14
N ALA A 114 9.15 2.84 -1.65
CA ALA A 114 7.86 2.89 -0.99
C ALA A 114 7.26 1.48 -0.81
N VAL A 115 7.22 0.67 -1.88
CA VAL A 115 6.76 -0.72 -1.83
C VAL A 115 7.56 -1.53 -0.80
N THR A 116 8.88 -1.38 -0.78
CA THR A 116 9.75 -2.06 0.19
C THR A 116 9.43 -1.65 1.63
N ILE A 117 9.20 -0.36 1.88
CA ILE A 117 8.84 0.13 3.23
C ILE A 117 7.52 -0.48 3.68
N VAL A 118 6.49 -0.48 2.81
CA VAL A 118 5.19 -1.07 3.15
C VAL A 118 5.35 -2.57 3.44
N ALA A 119 6.03 -3.31 2.56
CA ALA A 119 6.27 -4.74 2.72
C ALA A 119 7.02 -5.07 4.03
N GLU A 120 8.02 -4.28 4.41
CA GLU A 120 8.77 -4.49 5.66
C GLU A 120 7.95 -4.20 6.92
N GLU A 121 7.07 -3.20 6.90
CA GLU A 121 6.27 -2.81 8.07
C GLU A 121 5.01 -3.67 8.25
N THR A 122 4.48 -4.26 7.18
CA THR A 122 3.30 -5.13 7.22
C THR A 122 3.66 -6.62 7.18
N GLY A 123 4.82 -6.98 6.63
CA GLY A 123 5.17 -8.36 6.30
C GLY A 123 4.46 -8.88 5.04
N TYR A 124 3.84 -8.01 4.26
CA TYR A 124 3.11 -8.39 3.05
C TYR A 124 4.05 -8.59 1.86
N GLU A 125 3.65 -9.46 0.94
CA GLU A 125 4.34 -9.64 -0.33
C GLU A 125 3.73 -8.69 -1.38
N PRO A 126 4.55 -8.02 -2.18
CA PRO A 126 4.06 -7.14 -3.24
C PRO A 126 3.71 -7.93 -4.51
N TYR A 127 2.60 -7.55 -5.12
CA TYR A 127 1.98 -8.12 -6.31
C TYR A 127 1.81 -7.03 -7.37
N ASP A 128 2.14 -7.38 -8.61
CA ASP A 128 1.94 -6.55 -9.78
C ASP A 128 0.75 -7.10 -10.60
N PRO A 129 -0.44 -6.44 -10.53
CA PRO A 129 -1.62 -6.86 -11.26
C PRO A 129 -1.46 -6.87 -12.78
N GLN A 130 -0.55 -6.07 -13.32
CA GLN A 130 -0.33 -5.93 -14.76
C GLN A 130 0.45 -7.12 -15.33
N THR A 131 1.33 -7.72 -14.53
CA THR A 131 2.09 -8.93 -14.89
C THR A 131 1.52 -10.21 -14.29
N GLY A 132 0.67 -10.11 -13.26
CA GLY A 132 0.11 -11.25 -12.54
C GLY A 132 1.14 -11.99 -11.69
N ALA A 133 2.17 -11.28 -11.21
CA ALA A 133 3.32 -11.87 -10.53
C ALA A 133 3.76 -11.06 -9.31
N THR A 134 4.67 -11.62 -8.53
CA THR A 134 5.34 -10.87 -7.44
C THR A 134 6.09 -9.70 -8.05
N PHE A 135 5.91 -8.51 -7.47
CA PHE A 135 6.73 -7.35 -7.82
C PHE A 135 8.10 -7.46 -7.16
N ASP A 136 9.17 -7.55 -7.96
CA ASP A 136 10.55 -7.73 -7.50
C ASP A 136 11.42 -6.47 -7.63
N GLY A 137 10.88 -5.40 -8.23
CA GLY A 137 11.53 -4.10 -8.40
C GLY A 137 11.80 -3.72 -9.84
#